data_AF-A0A066VJ08-F1
#
_entry.id   AF-A0A066VJ08-F1
#
_cell.length_a   1.000
_cell.length_b   1.000
_cell.length_c   1.000
_cell.angle_alpha   90.00
_cell.angle_beta   90.00
_cell.angle_gamma   90.00
#
_symmetry.space_group_name_H-M   'P 1'
#
loop_
_entity.id
_entity.type
_entity.pdbx_description
1 polymer ?
#
loop_
_entity_poly.entity_id
_entity_poly.type
_entity_poly.pdbx_seq_one_letter_code
_entity_poly.pdbx_strand_id
1 'polypeptide(L)' 'LLNAMGARWTPEMSIKNTHCVSATLSGDKVLKAAEWNIPIVNHLWLEDCFARWQDVPHGDATYVDYSPGVNMQKLVG' A
#
# COMPACT_ATOMS: atom_id res chain seq x y z
N LEU A 1 14.23 -0.16 0.64
CA LEU A 1 13.28 0.97 0.75
C LEU A 1 12.66 1.04 2.14
N LEU A 2 11.78 0.11 2.52
CA LEU A 2 11.13 0.09 3.86
C LEU A 2 12.12 0.21 5.03
N ASN A 3 13.15 -0.63 5.08
CA ASN A 3 14.13 -0.61 6.17
C ASN A 3 14.98 0.69 6.19
N ALA A 4 15.19 1.32 5.03
CA ALA A 4 15.90 2.60 4.93
C ALA A 4 15.02 3.78 5.39
N MET A 5 13.71 3.66 5.27
CA MET A 5 12.73 4.61 5.83
C MET A 5 12.42 4.35 7.31
N GLY A 6 13.03 3.33 7.94
CA GLY A 6 12.70 2.92 9.30
C GLY A 6 11.35 2.19 9.44
N ALA A 7 10.73 1.80 8.33
CA ALA A 7 9.48 1.07 8.32
C ALA A 7 9.70 -0.42 8.61
N ARG A 8 8.84 -0.98 9.48
CA ARG A 8 8.88 -2.39 9.86
C ARG A 8 7.87 -3.18 9.04
N TRP A 9 8.35 -4.11 8.23
CA TRP A 9 7.50 -5.05 7.51
C TRP A 9 7.26 -6.30 8.35
N THR A 10 6.02 -6.79 8.36
CA THR A 10 5.68 -8.10 8.96
C THR A 10 5.05 -9.01 7.90
N PRO A 11 5.47 -10.29 7.86
CA PRO A 11 4.90 -11.27 6.92
C PRO A 11 3.44 -11.62 7.29
N GLU A 12 3.17 -11.64 8.59
CA GLU A 12 1.85 -11.86 9.17
C GLU A 12 1.13 -10.53 9.31
N MET A 13 -0.11 -10.51 8.86
CA MET A 13 -0.96 -9.36 9.01
C MET A 13 -1.56 -9.39 10.42
N SER A 14 -1.48 -8.28 11.14
CA SER A 14 -2.05 -8.12 12.48
C SER A 14 -2.72 -6.76 12.59
N ILE A 15 -3.63 -6.61 13.56
CA ILE A 15 -4.36 -5.37 13.85
C ILE A 15 -3.43 -4.21 14.24
N LYS A 16 -2.18 -4.51 14.61
CA LYS A 16 -1.13 -3.52 14.90
C LYS A 16 -0.53 -2.88 13.65
N ASN A 17 -0.81 -3.40 12.46
CA ASN A 17 -0.28 -2.87 11.21
C ASN A 17 -1.06 -1.62 10.80
N THR A 18 -0.34 -0.60 10.33
CA THR A 18 -0.93 0.67 9.92
C THR A 18 -1.47 0.63 8.50
N HIS A 19 -0.79 -0.08 7.59
CA HIS A 19 -1.14 -0.15 6.18
C HIS A 19 -0.89 -1.56 5.63
N CYS A 20 -1.75 -2.01 4.72
CA CYS A 20 -1.58 -3.26 3.99
C CYS A 20 -1.16 -2.96 2.55
N VAL A 21 0.08 -3.24 2.18
CA VAL A 21 0.53 -3.05 0.80
C VAL A 21 0.16 -4.28 -0.02
N SER A 22 -0.70 -4.13 -1.02
CA SER A 22 -1.09 -5.21 -1.94
C SER A 22 -1.27 -4.71 -3.37
N ALA A 23 -0.71 -5.45 -4.33
CA ALA A 23 -0.84 -5.17 -5.76
C ALA A 23 -2.21 -5.57 -6.34
N THR A 24 -3.00 -6.35 -5.59
CA THR A 24 -4.33 -6.81 -5.98
C THR A 24 -5.28 -6.75 -4.80
N LEU A 25 -6.57 -6.50 -5.05
CA LEU A 25 -7.64 -6.64 -4.04
C LEU A 25 -7.98 -8.11 -3.72
N SER A 26 -7.40 -9.04 -4.48
CA SER A 26 -7.64 -10.46 -4.34
C SER A 26 -6.60 -11.08 -3.41
N GLY A 27 -7.02 -11.60 -2.26
CA GLY A 27 -6.19 -12.40 -1.36
C GLY A 27 -6.67 -12.40 0.09
N ASP A 28 -6.34 -13.44 0.86
CA ASP A 28 -6.69 -13.58 2.28
C ASP A 28 -6.19 -12.40 3.13
N LYS A 29 -5.03 -11.84 2.77
CA LYS A 29 -4.47 -10.67 3.45
C LYS A 29 -5.33 -9.42 3.25
N VAL A 30 -5.88 -9.21 2.06
CA VAL A 30 -6.75 -8.06 1.77
C VAL A 30 -8.10 -8.22 2.46
N LEU A 31 -8.65 -9.43 2.48
CA LEU A 31 -9.88 -9.74 3.21
C LEU A 31 -9.70 -9.46 4.72
N LYS A 32 -8.59 -9.92 5.31
CA LYS A 32 -8.27 -9.65 6.71
C LYS A 32 -7.99 -8.17 6.98
N ALA A 33 -7.35 -7.47 6.03
CA ALA A 33 -7.16 -6.02 6.09
C ALA A 33 -8.50 -5.28 6.19
N ALA A 34 -9.43 -5.62 5.29
CA ALA A 34 -10.76 -5.04 5.26
C ALA A 34 -11.54 -5.36 6.56
N GLU A 35 -11.45 -6.60 7.04
CA GLU A 35 -12.07 -7.04 8.31
C GLU A 35 -11.54 -6.24 9.51
N TRP A 36 -10.26 -5.87 9.49
CA TRP A 36 -9.61 -5.07 10.53
C TRP A 36 -9.66 -3.56 10.30
N ASN A 37 -10.36 -3.08 9.26
CA ASN A 37 -10.40 -1.67 8.86
C ASN A 37 -9.00 -1.06 8.63
N ILE A 38 -8.04 -1.88 8.17
CA ILE A 38 -6.70 -1.43 7.81
C ILE A 38 -6.73 -0.98 6.34
N PRO A 39 -6.24 0.23 6.02
CA PRO A 39 -6.19 0.71 4.65
C PRO A 39 -5.30 -0.20 3.79
N ILE A 40 -5.84 -0.65 2.66
CA ILE A 40 -5.13 -1.44 1.67
C ILE A 40 -4.59 -0.48 0.61
N VAL A 41 -3.27 -0.37 0.48
CA VAL A 41 -2.62 0.55 -0.46
C VAL A 41 -1.79 -0.20 -1.48
N ASN A 42 -1.59 0.39 -2.65
CA ASN A 42 -0.71 -0.15 -3.68
C ASN A 42 0.78 0.16 -3.40
N HIS A 43 1.69 -0.53 -4.10
CA HIS A 43 3.13 -0.30 -4.03
C HIS A 43 3.56 1.15 -4.38
N LEU A 44 2.75 1.86 -5.18
CA LEU A 44 2.95 3.27 -5.51
C LEU A 44 2.99 4.17 -4.27
N TRP A 45 2.16 3.90 -3.27
CA TRP A 45 2.17 4.67 -2.03
C TRP A 45 3.54 4.57 -1.34
N LEU A 46 4.17 3.39 -1.40
CA LEU A 46 5.51 3.19 -0.85
C LEU A 46 6.57 3.97 -1.64
N GLU A 47 6.45 4.00 -2.97
CA GLU A 47 7.35 4.76 -3.84
C GLU A 47 7.21 6.27 -3.63
N ASP A 48 5.99 6.80 -3.54
CA ASP A 48 5.72 8.20 -3.21
C ASP A 48 6.24 8.57 -1.82
N CYS A 49 5.96 7.74 -0.80
CA CYS A 49 6.50 7.92 0.54
C CYS A 49 8.04 7.94 0.55
N PHE A 50 8.66 7.09 -0.28
CA PHE A 50 10.12 7.06 -0.41
C PHE A 50 10.66 8.28 -1.16
N ALA A 51 10.03 8.68 -2.27
CA ALA A 51 10.45 9.80 -3.09
C ALA A 51 10.31 11.15 -2.36
N ARG A 52 9.24 11.30 -1.56
CA ARG A 52 8.94 12.53 -0.81
C ARG A 52 9.52 12.51 0.61
N TRP A 53 9.99 11.36 1.07
CA TRP A 53 10.49 11.11 2.43
C TRP A 53 9.52 11.61 3.53
N GLN A 54 8.22 11.44 3.29
CA GLN A 54 7.12 11.91 4.15
C GLN A 54 5.98 10.90 4.14
N ASP A 55 5.15 10.92 5.19
CA ASP A 55 3.91 10.13 5.22
C ASP A 55 2.89 10.76 4.27
N VAL A 56 2.71 10.11 3.11
CA VAL A 56 1.80 10.57 2.07
C VAL A 56 0.38 10.09 2.44
N PRO A 57 -0.67 10.92 2.30
CA PRO A 57 -2.02 10.52 2.66
C PRO A 57 -2.47 9.26 1.91
N HIS A 58 -2.74 8.20 2.67
CA HIS A 58 -3.23 6.90 2.20
C HIS A 58 -4.72 6.92 1.81
N GLY A 59 -5.41 8.05 2.00
CA GLY A 59 -6.82 8.22 1.68
C GLY A 59 -7.10 8.56 0.21
N ASP A 60 -6.06 8.68 -0.62
CA ASP A 60 -6.27 8.95 -2.04
C ASP A 60 -6.78 7.69 -2.73
N ALA A 61 -7.92 7.85 -3.42
CA ALA A 61 -8.55 6.79 -4.18
C ALA A 61 -7.55 6.14 -5.15
N THR A 62 -6.55 6.88 -5.66
CA THR A 62 -5.54 6.33 -6.58
C THR A 62 -4.64 5.24 -6.00
N TYR A 63 -4.49 5.13 -4.68
CA TYR A 63 -3.72 4.05 -4.04
C TYR A 63 -4.56 2.82 -3.68
N VAL A 64 -5.88 2.98 -3.64
CA VAL A 64 -6.90 1.94 -3.35
C VAL A 64 -7.69 1.53 -4.59
N ASP A 65 -7.54 2.24 -5.70
CA ASP A 65 -8.24 2.00 -6.96
C ASP A 65 -7.39 1.10 -7.86
N TYR A 66 -7.87 -0.12 -8.03
CA TYR A 66 -7.26 -1.14 -8.89
C TYR A 66 -7.90 -1.12 -10.28
N SER A 67 -8.42 0.03 -10.72
CA SER A 67 -9.17 0.11 -11.96
C SER A 67 -8.26 -0.27 -13.14
N PRO A 68 -8.68 -1.23 -13.99
CA PRO A 68 -7.84 -1.83 -15.03
C PRO A 68 -7.44 -0.87 -16.16
N GLY A 69 -7.81 0.41 -16.09
CA GLY A 69 -7.47 1.44 -17.08
C GLY A 69 -6.25 2.29 -16.75
N VAL A 70 -5.75 2.27 -15.51
CA VAL A 70 -4.55 3.02 -15.13
C VAL A 70 -3.34 2.20 -15.54
N ASN A 71 -2.66 2.62 -16.60
CA ASN A 71 -1.42 2.00 -17.07
C ASN A 71 -0.27 2.33 -16.08
N MET A 72 -0.22 1.62 -14.96
CA MET A 72 0.74 1.82 -13.86
C MET A 72 2.20 1.53 -14.29
N GLN A 73 2.41 0.77 -15.36
CA GLN A 73 3.74 0.53 -15.95
C GLN A 73 4.32 1.73 -16.71
N LYS A 74 3.53 2.79 -16.96
CA LYS A 74 4.00 3.96 -17.73
C LYS A 74 4.52 5.10 -16.83
N LEU A 75 4.35 5.01 -15.52
CA LEU A 75 4.74 6.08 -14.58
C LEU A 75 6.14 5.89 -13.98
N VAL A 76 6.69 4.67 -14.03
CA VAL A 76 8.08 4.40 -13.63
C VAL A 76 8.96 4.54 -14.88
N GLY A 77 9.38 5.78 -15.13
CA GLY A 77 10.45 6.11 -16.08
C GLY A 77 11.75 6.34 -15.34
#